data_AF-A0A935IC66-F1
#
_entry.id   AF-A0A935IC66-F1
#
_cell.length_a   1.000
_cell.length_b   1.000
_cell.length_c   1.000
_cell.angle_alpha   90.00
_cell.angle_beta   90.00
_cell.angle_gamma   90.00
#
_symmetry.space_group_name_H-M   'P 1'
#
loop_
_entity.id
_entity.type
_entity.pdbx_description
1 polymer ?
#
loop_
_entity_poly.entity_id
_entity_poly.type
_entity_poly.pdbx_seq_one_letter_code
_entity_poly.pdbx_strand_id
1 'polypeptide(L)' 'MLPNSSKTNAYLKYSGLAFQLFGTLAVGAILGKWLDHKFNLNKPWCTVIIEGLLFVALMFWIYFDLNKSKK' A
#
# COMPACT_ATOMS: atom_id res chain seq x y z
N MET A 1 21.32 -32.39 7.75
CA MET A 1 20.56 -31.98 6.55
C MET A 1 19.70 -30.79 6.97
N LEU A 2 20.05 -29.58 6.55
CA LEU A 2 19.34 -28.37 6.97
C LEU A 2 17.91 -28.39 6.38
N PRO A 3 16.86 -28.16 7.18
CA PRO A 3 15.49 -28.16 6.68
C PRO A 3 15.31 -27.03 5.66
N ASN A 4 15.01 -27.43 4.43
CA ASN A 4 14.65 -26.57 3.32
C ASN A 4 13.36 -25.78 3.67
N SER A 5 13.50 -24.52 4.11
CA SER A 5 12.38 -23.65 4.54
C SER A 5 11.76 -22.81 3.42
N SER A 6 11.87 -23.23 2.17
CA SER A 6 11.29 -22.53 1.00
C SER A 6 9.78 -22.74 0.82
N LYS A 7 9.05 -23.10 1.89
CA LYS A 7 7.59 -22.96 1.97
C LYS A 7 7.29 -21.74 2.84
N THR A 8 7.60 -20.54 2.34
CA THR A 8 7.05 -19.31 2.91
C THR A 8 5.54 -19.46 2.91
N ASN A 9 4.97 -19.78 4.08
CA ASN A 9 3.55 -20.06 4.25
C ASN A 9 2.77 -18.92 3.59
N ALA A 10 1.88 -19.24 2.65
CA ALA A 10 1.08 -18.24 1.95
C ALA A 10 0.39 -17.28 2.93
N TYR A 11 -0.01 -17.80 4.10
CA TYR A 11 -0.47 -17.02 5.25
C TYR A 11 0.45 -15.87 5.66
N LEU A 12 1.76 -16.11 5.82
CA LEU A 12 2.73 -15.07 6.15
C LEU A 12 2.85 -14.02 5.04
N LYS A 13 2.77 -14.44 3.77
CA LYS A 13 2.81 -13.52 2.62
C LYS A 13 1.57 -12.63 2.57
N TYR A 14 0.38 -13.20 2.78
CA TYR A 14 -0.88 -12.44 2.81
C TYR A 14 -0.97 -11.51 4.02
N SER A 15 -0.50 -11.94 5.20
CA SER A 15 -0.40 -11.07 6.36
C SER A 15 0.53 -9.88 6.10
N GLY A 16 1.71 -10.12 5.50
CA GLY A 16 2.64 -9.05 5.12
C GLY A 16 2.04 -8.06 4.11
N LEU A 17 1.32 -8.56 3.10
CA LEU A 17 0.58 -7.74 2.14
C LEU A 17 -0.53 -6.91 2.79
N ALA A 18 -1.28 -7.49 3.73
CA ALA A 18 -2.32 -6.77 4.47
C ALA A 18 -1.72 -5.66 5.33
N PHE A 19 -0.60 -5.92 6.02
CA PHE A 19 0.14 -4.89 6.74
C PHE A 19 0.66 -3.78 5.82
N GLN A 20 1.14 -4.15 4.63
CA GLN A 20 1.61 -3.19 3.65
C GLN A 20 0.46 -2.31 3.14
N LEU A 21 -0.70 -2.89 2.82
CA LEU A 21 -1.90 -2.14 2.44
C LEU A 21 -2.36 -1.18 3.54
N PHE A 22 -2.49 -1.68 4.78
CA PHE A 22 -2.90 -0.85 5.91
C PHE A 22 -1.89 0.27 6.21
N GLY A 23 -0.60 -0.05 6.19
CA GLY A 23 0.46 0.94 6.41
C GLY A 23 0.48 2.00 5.32
N THR A 24 0.37 1.61 4.05
CA THR A 24 0.34 2.51 2.91
C THR A 24 -0.88 3.44 2.95
N LEU A 25 -2.06 2.94 3.32
CA LEU A 25 -3.25 3.77 3.51
C LEU A 25 -3.12 4.72 4.71
N ALA A 26 -2.60 4.25 5.85
CA ALA A 26 -2.39 5.09 7.03
C ALA A 26 -1.40 6.23 6.75
N VAL A 27 -0.28 5.92 6.09
CA VAL A 27 0.72 6.91 5.66
C VAL A 27 0.10 7.90 4.67
N GLY A 28 -0.68 7.40 3.71
CA GLY A 28 -1.41 8.21 2.74
C GLY A 28 -2.36 9.22 3.38
N ALA A 29 -3.17 8.77 4.34
CA ALA A 29 -4.13 9.61 5.05
C ALA A 29 -3.45 10.68 5.91
N ILE A 30 -2.35 10.34 6.58
CA ILE A 30 -1.58 11.29 7.40
C ILE A 30 -0.90 12.34 6.50
N LEU A 31 -0.27 11.90 5.39
CA LEU A 31 0.35 12.80 4.42
C LEU A 31 -0.68 13.71 3.75
N GLY A 32 -1.83 13.16 3.35
CA GLY A 32 -2.94 13.91 2.76
C GLY A 32 -3.43 15.01 3.68
N LYS A 33 -3.71 14.68 4.96
CA LYS A 33 -4.14 15.65 5.97
C LYS A 33 -3.09 16.70 6.27
N TRP A 34 -1.81 16.31 6.36
CA TRP A 34 -0.72 17.26 6.59
C TRP A 34 -0.59 18.24 5.42
N LEU A 35 -0.74 17.75 4.19
CA LEU A 35 -0.66 18.58 3.00
C LEU A 35 -1.87 19.51 2.87
N ASP A 36 -3.09 19.01 3.11
CA ASP A 36 -4.31 19.83 3.14
C ASP A 36 -4.21 20.95 4.18
N HIS A 37 -3.69 20.64 5.38
CA HIS A 37 -3.47 21.63 6.44
C HIS A 37 -2.41 22.67 6.04
N LYS A 38 -1.33 22.25 5.37
CA LYS A 38 -0.27 23.14 4.90
C LYS A 38 -0.74 24.09 3.80
N PHE A 39 -1.62 23.63 2.92
CA PHE A 39 -2.19 24.46 1.85
C PHE A 39 -3.41 25.29 2.30
N ASN A 40 -3.85 25.15 3.56
CA ASN A 40 -5.00 25.85 4.14
C ASN A 40 -6.24 25.76 3.22
N LEU A 41 -6.39 24.61 2.56
CA LEU A 41 -7.49 24.38 1.65
C LEU A 41 -8.74 24.14 2.49
N ASN A 42 -9.74 24.98 2.31
CA ASN A 42 -11.03 24.90 3.00
C ASN A 42 -11.79 23.58 2.71
N LYS A 43 -11.29 22.78 1.76
CA LYS A 43 -11.77 21.44 1.41
C LYS A 43 -10.59 20.50 1.22
N PRO A 44 -10.71 19.21 1.62
CA PRO A 44 -9.60 18.24 1.60
C PRO A 44 -9.30 17.71 0.19
N TRP A 45 -8.95 18.60 -0.74
CA TRP A 45 -8.69 18.25 -2.13
C TRP A 45 -7.37 17.52 -2.31
N CYS A 46 -6.31 17.89 -1.56
CA CYS A 46 -5.04 17.19 -1.66
C CYS A 46 -5.13 15.79 -1.06
N THR A 47 -5.90 15.57 0.03
CA THR A 47 -6.16 14.21 0.53
C THR A 47 -6.82 13.35 -0.54
N VAL A 48 -7.87 13.85 -1.22
CA VAL A 48 -8.58 13.07 -2.26
C VAL A 48 -7.65 12.70 -3.42
N ILE A 49 -6.82 13.64 -3.88
CA ILE A 49 -5.87 13.39 -4.96
C ILE A 49 -4.80 12.38 -4.52
N ILE A 50 -4.23 12.55 -3.33
CA ILE A 50 -3.19 11.66 -2.79
C ILE A 50 -3.74 10.27 -2.57
N GLU A 51 -4.89 10.12 -1.92
CA GLU A 51 -5.55 8.83 -1.70
C GLU A 51 -5.93 8.16 -3.02
N GLY A 52 -6.49 8.92 -3.97
CA GLY A 52 -6.80 8.39 -5.31
C GLY A 52 -5.55 7.90 -6.04
N LEU A 53 -4.47 8.66 -6.01
CA LEU A 53 -3.19 8.27 -6.61
C LEU A 53 -2.61 7.02 -5.93
N LEU A 54 -2.65 6.98 -4.60
CA LEU A 54 -2.20 5.85 -3.79
C LEU A 54 -3.00 4.58 -4.09
N PHE A 55 -4.31 4.71 -4.24
CA PHE A 55 -5.19 3.60 -4.56
C PHE A 55 -4.86 2.99 -5.93
N VAL A 56 -4.66 3.85 -6.93
CA VAL A 56 -4.23 3.43 -8.28
C VAL A 56 -2.84 2.78 -8.21
N ALA A 57 -1.88 3.39 -7.53
CA ALA A 57 -0.52 2.86 -7.37
C ALA A 57 -0.52 1.49 -6.68
N LEU A 58 -1.32 1.31 -5.63
CA LEU A 58 -1.50 0.03 -4.95
C LEU A 58 -2.06 -1.04 -5.89
N MET A 59 -3.10 -0.70 -6.67
CA MET A 59 -3.68 -1.63 -7.64
C MET A 59 -2.66 -2.06 -8.70
N PHE A 60 -1.88 -1.13 -9.26
CA PHE A 60 -0.80 -1.45 -10.20
C PHE A 60 0.29 -2.30 -9.56
N TRP A 61 0.66 -2.00 -8.32
CA TRP A 61 1.70 -2.74 -7.60
C TRP A 61 1.26 -4.18 -7.33
N ILE A 62 0.01 -4.39 -6.89
CA ILE A 62 -0.56 -5.73 -6.70
C ILE A 62 -0.65 -6.48 -8.03
N TYR A 63 -1.14 -5.83 -9.09
CA TYR A 63 -1.19 -6.44 -10.42
C TYR A 63 0.19 -6.90 -10.88
N PHE A 64 1.21 -6.06 -10.68
CA PHE A 64 2.58 -6.41 -11.03
C PHE A 64 3.15 -7.51 -10.14
N ASP A 65 2.92 -7.48 -8.82
CA ASP A 65 3.38 -8.51 -7.87
C ASP A 65 2.79 -9.89 -8.21
N LEU A 66 1.49 -9.93 -8.52
CA LEU A 66 0.81 -11.14 -8.97
C LEU A 66 1.37 -11.65 -10.31
N ASN A 67 1.65 -10.76 -11.26
CA ASN A 67 2.22 -11.14 -12.54
C ASN A 67 3.69 -11.63 -12.40
N LYS A 68 4.46 -11.04 -11.48
CA LYS A 68 5.84 -11.42 -11.21
C LYS A 68 5.93 -12.79 -10.52
N SER A 69 4.91 -13.19 -9.76
CA SER A 69 4.85 -14.51 -9.11
C SER A 69 4.56 -15.67 -10.07
N LYS A 70 4.19 -15.40 -11.34
CA LYS A 70 3.93 -16.42 -12.36
C LYS A 70 5.15 -16.79 -13.23
N LYS A 71 6.27 -16.08 -13.11
CA LYS A 71 7.51 -16.33 -13.87
C LYS A 71 8.58 -16.92 -12.95
#